data_AF-A0A4U1MGF0-F1
#
_entry.id   AF-A0A4U1MGF0-F1
#
_cell.length_a   1.000
_cell.length_b   1.000
_cell.length_c   1.000
_cell.angle_alpha   90.00
_cell.angle_beta   90.00
_cell.angle_gamma   90.00
#
_symmetry.space_group_name_H-M   'P 1'
#
loop_
_entity.id
_entity.type
_entity.pdbx_description
1 polymer ?
#
loop_
_entity_poly.entity_id
_entity_poly.type
_entity_poly.pdbx_seq_one_letter_code
_entity_poly.pdbx_strand_id
1 'polypeptide(L)'
;MKKFMLLIIGAIIWLVLAGYNNNYANPEPVQEITNEEVQEAQTSQINVEEVEKPAVLSDEFLLLDSQKEKIEQAKKVQNTQKGISPVKVEIPAIDVTANIANVGILENGQMGVPENINEVGWFEPGFKPGTKGNSVLAGHVDSKEGPAIFFYLDKLSKGDEIILTGKDGEKLTFVVTGKESYPYQNSPIEKIFGPTDSRNLNLITCTGTFNRSKGTHEERLVVTTVLKEDPKEKEVTVDPNEVPDAPTNVTASGNFLSWHAVRDENVVGYRIYKADQNGSYKQVESISSIERKSYTDENASTSSYYVTAVDIFGNESAPSKKFIPEQ
;
A
#
# COMPACT_ATOMS: atom_id res chain seq x y z
N MET A 1 0.10 23.28 -69.83
CA MET A 1 -0.88 23.17 -70.94
C MET A 1 -1.35 21.73 -71.03
N LYS A 2 -2.66 21.46 -71.27
CA LYS A 2 -3.30 20.11 -71.41
C LYS A 2 -3.19 19.24 -70.13
N LYS A 3 -4.22 18.64 -69.49
CA LYS A 3 -5.64 18.30 -69.73
C LYS A 3 -5.97 17.11 -70.67
N PHE A 4 -6.56 16.08 -70.03
CA PHE A 4 -7.64 15.13 -70.45
C PHE A 4 -7.42 13.97 -71.47
N MET A 5 -7.71 12.73 -70.99
CA MET A 5 -8.44 11.59 -71.60
C MET A 5 -8.41 10.42 -70.59
N LEU A 6 -9.46 9.68 -70.15
CA LEU A 6 -10.93 9.61 -70.35
C LEU A 6 -11.48 8.55 -71.35
N LEU A 7 -11.96 7.41 -70.80
CA LEU A 7 -12.91 6.38 -71.31
C LEU A 7 -13.33 5.52 -70.06
N ILE A 8 -14.58 5.38 -69.56
CA ILE A 8 -15.87 4.84 -70.10
C ILE A 8 -15.70 3.36 -70.48
N ILE A 9 -16.48 2.33 -70.07
CA ILE A 9 -17.95 2.02 -70.02
C ILE A 9 -18.19 1.00 -68.86
N GLY A 10 -19.35 0.77 -68.22
CA GLY A 10 -20.74 1.24 -68.36
C GLY A 10 -21.65 0.69 -67.23
N ALA A 11 -22.99 0.74 -67.38
CA ALA A 11 -23.98 0.41 -66.32
C ALA A 11 -25.04 -0.62 -66.76
N ILE A 12 -25.81 -1.21 -65.81
CA ILE A 12 -27.23 -1.63 -65.96
C ILE A 12 -27.86 -2.16 -64.63
N ILE A 13 -28.96 -1.51 -64.19
CA ILE A 13 -30.25 -2.03 -63.61
C ILE A 13 -30.17 -3.07 -62.44
N TRP A 14 -30.60 -2.78 -61.19
CA TRP A 14 -32.00 -2.81 -60.62
C TRP A 14 -32.71 -4.18 -60.72
N LEU A 15 -33.51 -4.71 -59.78
CA LEU A 15 -33.96 -4.33 -58.43
C LEU A 15 -34.37 -5.64 -57.70
N VAL A 16 -34.48 -5.67 -56.36
CA VAL A 16 -35.71 -6.01 -55.56
C VAL A 16 -35.38 -5.98 -54.06
N LEU A 17 -36.33 -5.57 -53.21
CA LEU A 17 -36.13 -5.36 -51.77
C LEU A 17 -36.42 -6.59 -50.90
N ALA A 18 -35.56 -6.85 -49.91
CA ALA A 18 -35.91 -7.05 -48.50
C ALA A 18 -34.60 -7.38 -47.70
N GLY A 19 -34.22 -6.72 -46.61
CA GLY A 19 -34.75 -5.51 -45.98
C GLY A 19 -34.61 -5.56 -44.45
N TYR A 20 -33.83 -4.64 -43.85
CA TYR A 20 -33.86 -4.35 -42.40
C TYR A 20 -33.33 -2.92 -42.15
N ASN A 21 -33.74 -2.31 -41.03
CA ASN A 21 -33.67 -0.88 -40.72
C ASN A 21 -32.38 -0.13 -41.09
N ASN A 22 -32.55 0.97 -41.84
CA ASN A 22 -31.65 2.13 -41.75
C ASN A 22 -31.90 2.86 -40.43
N ASN A 23 -30.84 3.21 -39.71
CA ASN A 23 -30.82 4.45 -38.93
C ASN A 23 -29.38 4.95 -38.79
N TYR A 24 -28.90 5.71 -39.79
CA TYR A 24 -27.59 6.34 -39.76
C TYR A 24 -27.64 7.56 -38.83
N ALA A 25 -27.26 7.37 -37.57
CA ALA A 25 -26.76 8.47 -36.74
C ALA A 25 -25.35 8.83 -37.21
N ASN A 26 -25.07 10.12 -37.33
CA ASN A 26 -23.73 10.64 -37.60
C ASN A 26 -22.83 10.32 -36.39
N PRO A 27 -21.56 9.87 -36.56
CA PRO A 27 -20.64 9.82 -35.44
C PRO A 27 -20.45 11.24 -34.91
N GLU A 28 -20.77 11.46 -33.63
CA GLU A 28 -20.48 12.73 -32.97
C GLU A 28 -18.96 12.95 -32.90
N PRO A 29 -18.49 14.20 -32.90
CA PRO A 29 -17.07 14.48 -32.67
C PRO A 29 -16.68 13.93 -31.30
N VAL A 30 -15.65 13.09 -31.26
CA VAL A 30 -15.05 12.63 -30.00
C VAL A 30 -14.64 13.88 -29.22
N GLN A 31 -15.22 14.07 -28.04
CA GLN A 31 -14.87 15.20 -27.19
C GLN A 31 -13.43 15.04 -26.73
N GLU A 32 -12.62 16.07 -27.00
CA GLU A 32 -11.24 16.17 -26.55
C GLU A 32 -11.26 16.41 -25.04
N ILE A 33 -11.13 15.32 -24.27
CA ILE A 33 -11.18 15.35 -22.80
C ILE A 33 -10.08 16.31 -22.33
N THR A 34 -10.46 17.44 -21.76
CA THR A 34 -9.49 18.42 -21.28
C THR A 34 -8.81 17.88 -20.03
N ASN A 35 -7.57 18.34 -19.79
CA ASN A 35 -6.77 17.86 -18.64
C ASN A 35 -7.42 18.18 -17.28
N GLU A 36 -8.45 19.03 -17.23
CA GLU A 36 -9.15 19.46 -16.02
C GLU A 36 -10.16 18.39 -15.52
N GLU A 37 -10.91 17.71 -16.39
CA GLU A 37 -11.83 16.64 -15.98
C GLU A 37 -11.09 15.38 -15.49
N VAL A 38 -9.90 15.11 -16.03
CA VAL A 38 -8.99 14.06 -15.52
C VAL A 38 -8.47 14.41 -14.11
N GLN A 39 -8.32 15.71 -13.82
CA GLN A 39 -7.79 16.21 -12.55
C GLN A 39 -8.82 16.12 -11.41
N GLU A 40 -10.10 16.37 -11.69
CA GLU A 40 -11.18 16.24 -10.69
C GLU A 40 -11.35 14.76 -10.26
N ALA A 41 -11.26 13.81 -11.20
CA ALA A 41 -11.26 12.37 -10.91
C ALA A 41 -10.03 11.89 -10.09
N GLN A 42 -8.94 12.66 -10.02
CA GLN A 42 -7.74 12.34 -9.24
C GLN A 42 -7.67 13.04 -7.88
N THR A 43 -8.61 13.93 -7.55
CA THR A 43 -8.64 14.65 -6.27
C THR A 43 -9.36 13.87 -5.15
N SER A 44 -9.39 12.54 -5.27
CA SER A 44 -9.73 11.59 -4.19
C SER A 44 -8.48 11.04 -3.49
N GLN A 45 -7.43 11.86 -3.35
CA GLN A 45 -6.30 11.52 -2.49
C GLN A 45 -6.83 11.43 -1.05
N ILE A 46 -6.72 10.25 -0.44
CA ILE A 46 -7.07 10.05 0.96
C ILE A 46 -6.12 10.92 1.77
N ASN A 47 -6.65 12.01 2.36
CA ASN A 47 -5.90 12.86 3.27
C ASN A 47 -5.74 12.11 4.61
N VAL A 48 -4.86 11.12 4.62
CA VAL A 48 -4.55 10.35 5.83
C VAL A 48 -3.81 11.28 6.79
N GLU A 49 -4.53 11.74 7.81
CA GLU A 49 -3.96 12.33 9.02
C GLU A 49 -3.27 11.21 9.83
N GLU A 50 -2.18 10.72 9.23
CA GLU A 50 -1.37 9.56 9.64
C GLU A 50 0.10 9.99 9.75
N VAL A 51 0.29 11.09 10.47
CA VAL A 51 1.53 11.47 11.13
C VAL A 51 1.14 11.81 12.58
N GLU A 52 2.02 11.53 13.54
CA GLU A 52 1.90 11.88 14.98
C GLU A 52 0.87 11.15 15.87
N LYS A 53 -0.22 10.52 15.37
CA LYS A 53 -1.22 9.82 16.22
C LYS A 53 -0.62 8.99 17.39
N PRO A 54 0.24 7.97 17.17
CA PRO A 54 0.82 7.17 18.25
C PRO A 54 2.06 7.81 18.92
N ALA A 55 2.34 9.10 18.69
CA ALA A 55 3.19 9.93 19.54
C ALA A 55 2.34 10.70 20.57
N VAL A 56 1.17 11.21 20.15
CA VAL A 56 0.21 11.89 21.06
C VAL A 56 -0.24 10.96 22.21
N LEU A 57 -0.39 9.65 21.96
CA LEU A 57 -0.80 8.68 22.98
C LEU A 57 0.09 8.64 24.24
N SER A 58 1.39 8.90 24.12
CA SER A 58 2.31 8.93 25.27
C SER A 58 2.28 10.23 26.07
N ASP A 59 1.73 11.30 25.48
CA ASP A 59 1.50 12.58 26.14
C ASP A 59 0.08 12.66 26.73
N GLU A 60 -0.88 11.92 26.16
CA GLU A 60 -2.28 11.85 26.59
C GLU A 60 -2.55 10.79 27.68
N PHE A 61 -1.85 9.66 27.69
CA PHE A 61 -2.11 8.55 28.60
C PHE A 61 -0.88 8.13 29.43
N LEU A 62 -1.11 7.76 30.69
CA LEU A 62 -0.08 7.12 31.52
C LEU A 62 0.13 5.67 31.07
N LEU A 63 1.17 5.43 30.26
CA LEU A 63 1.48 4.11 29.66
C LEU A 63 2.50 3.30 30.47
N LEU A 64 2.28 1.99 30.59
CA LEU A 64 3.30 1.03 31.01
C LEU A 64 4.39 0.87 29.94
N ASP A 65 5.59 0.46 30.34
CA ASP A 65 6.69 0.23 29.38
C ASP A 65 6.37 -0.90 28.39
N SER A 66 5.64 -1.94 28.81
CA SER A 66 5.13 -2.98 27.91
C SER A 66 4.09 -2.48 26.91
N GLN A 67 3.34 -1.42 27.22
CA GLN A 67 2.43 -0.77 26.28
C GLN A 67 3.20 0.11 25.29
N LYS A 68 4.25 0.81 25.74
CA LYS A 68 5.18 1.55 24.85
C LYS A 68 5.87 0.60 23.88
N GLU A 69 6.36 -0.55 24.34
CA GLU A 69 6.93 -1.59 23.48
C GLU A 69 5.93 -2.11 22.44
N LYS A 70 4.66 -2.32 22.80
CA LYS A 70 3.59 -2.66 21.84
C LYS A 70 3.33 -1.54 20.83
N ILE A 71 3.30 -0.28 21.26
CA ILE A 71 3.07 0.88 20.38
C ILE A 71 4.22 1.04 19.36
N GLU A 72 5.48 0.87 19.76
CA GLU A 72 6.61 0.90 18.82
C GLU A 72 6.56 -0.27 17.82
N GLN A 73 6.11 -1.45 18.25
CA GLN A 73 5.87 -2.58 17.34
C GLN A 73 4.71 -2.31 16.38
N ALA A 74 3.60 -1.71 16.86
CA ALA A 74 2.47 -1.29 16.04
C ALA A 74 2.86 -0.26 14.97
N LYS A 75 3.63 0.77 15.35
CA LYS A 75 4.23 1.75 14.41
C LYS A 75 5.08 1.07 13.33
N LYS A 76 5.94 0.12 13.74
CA LYS A 76 6.80 -0.65 12.82
C LYS A 76 5.97 -1.45 11.81
N VAL A 77 4.94 -2.17 12.29
CA VAL A 77 3.98 -2.90 11.45
C VAL A 77 3.28 -1.96 10.46
N GLN A 78 2.79 -0.81 10.91
CA GLN A 78 2.07 0.17 10.08
C GLN A 78 2.97 0.75 8.97
N ASN A 79 4.20 1.16 9.30
CA ASN A 79 5.17 1.66 8.32
C ASN A 79 5.56 0.60 7.29
N THR A 80 5.88 -0.62 7.73
CA THR A 80 6.21 -1.73 6.83
C THR A 80 5.03 -2.11 5.93
N GLN A 81 3.78 -2.04 6.41
CA GLN A 81 2.57 -2.24 5.58
C GLN A 81 2.37 -1.13 4.54
N LYS A 82 2.71 0.12 4.87
CA LYS A 82 2.70 1.29 3.97
C LYS A 82 3.80 1.20 2.90
N GLY A 83 4.82 0.38 3.14
CA GLY A 83 5.93 0.06 2.24
C GLY A 83 6.90 1.22 2.00
N ILE A 84 8.05 0.92 1.40
CA ILE A 84 9.12 1.90 1.15
C ILE A 84 9.18 2.32 -0.32
N SER A 85 9.67 3.53 -0.60
CA SER A 85 10.19 3.87 -1.94
C SER A 85 11.69 3.57 -1.94
N PRO A 86 12.15 2.47 -2.58
CA PRO A 86 13.50 1.95 -2.38
C PRO A 86 14.55 2.75 -3.17
N VAL A 87 15.71 2.99 -2.57
CA VAL A 87 16.85 3.71 -3.20
C VAL A 87 18.15 2.92 -3.21
N LYS A 88 18.24 1.84 -2.43
CA LYS A 88 19.41 0.96 -2.37
C LYS A 88 18.99 -0.50 -2.19
N VAL A 89 19.68 -1.41 -2.85
CA VAL A 89 19.60 -2.87 -2.62
C VAL A 89 20.96 -3.41 -2.19
N GLU A 90 20.96 -4.33 -1.24
CA GLU A 90 22.10 -5.13 -0.79
C GLU A 90 21.70 -6.63 -0.88
N ILE A 91 22.51 -7.49 -1.50
CA ILE A 91 22.27 -8.93 -1.61
C ILE A 91 23.56 -9.68 -1.21
N PRO A 92 23.77 -9.94 0.10
CA PRO A 92 25.08 -10.39 0.61
C PRO A 92 25.57 -11.73 0.04
N ALA A 93 24.66 -12.63 -0.33
CA ALA A 93 25.00 -13.95 -0.87
C ALA A 93 25.71 -13.92 -2.25
N ILE A 94 25.66 -12.78 -2.95
CA ILE A 94 26.27 -12.58 -4.28
C ILE A 94 27.08 -11.27 -4.37
N ASP A 95 27.44 -10.67 -3.22
CA ASP A 95 28.22 -9.43 -3.09
C ASP A 95 27.66 -8.22 -3.89
N VAL A 96 26.33 -8.17 -4.06
CA VAL A 96 25.66 -7.06 -4.74
C VAL A 96 25.36 -5.94 -3.74
N THR A 97 25.80 -4.73 -4.07
CA THR A 97 25.34 -3.47 -3.45
C THR A 97 25.14 -2.45 -4.56
N ALA A 98 23.89 -2.00 -4.76
CA ALA A 98 23.53 -1.11 -5.85
C ALA A 98 22.56 0.00 -5.42
N ASN A 99 22.63 1.13 -6.13
CA ASN A 99 21.58 2.14 -6.12
C ASN A 99 20.37 1.62 -6.92
N ILE A 100 19.18 2.10 -6.55
CA ILE A 100 17.94 1.80 -7.24
C ILE A 100 17.44 3.06 -7.95
N ALA A 101 17.11 2.91 -9.24
CA ALA A 101 16.43 3.92 -10.02
C ALA A 101 14.97 3.51 -10.26
N ASN A 102 14.05 4.48 -10.31
CA ASN A 102 12.67 4.24 -10.71
C ASN A 102 12.61 3.95 -12.22
N VAL A 103 11.90 2.89 -12.63
CA VAL A 103 11.66 2.56 -14.04
C VAL A 103 10.18 2.31 -14.30
N GLY A 104 9.68 2.82 -15.43
CA GLY A 104 8.30 2.70 -15.87
C GLY A 104 8.08 1.63 -16.94
N ILE A 105 7.00 1.80 -17.70
CA ILE A 105 6.72 1.05 -18.93
C ILE A 105 7.19 1.89 -20.12
N LEU A 106 7.92 1.27 -21.05
CA LEU A 106 8.38 1.86 -22.31
C LEU A 106 7.27 1.87 -23.37
N GLU A 107 7.40 2.69 -24.43
CA GLU A 107 6.42 2.77 -25.53
C GLU A 107 6.08 1.41 -26.18
N ASN A 108 7.01 0.44 -26.12
CA ASN A 108 6.82 -0.91 -26.63
C ASN A 108 6.14 -1.89 -25.64
N GLY A 109 5.62 -1.38 -24.51
CA GLY A 109 4.94 -2.15 -23.47
C GLY A 109 5.86 -2.91 -22.50
N GLN A 110 7.18 -2.73 -22.58
CA GLN A 110 8.14 -3.44 -21.72
C GLN A 110 8.47 -2.65 -20.46
N MET A 111 8.77 -3.35 -19.36
CA MET A 111 9.40 -2.74 -18.18
C MET A 111 10.77 -2.16 -18.57
N GLY A 112 11.05 -0.91 -18.17
CA GLY A 112 12.35 -0.27 -18.34
C GLY A 112 13.45 -0.89 -17.46
N VAL A 113 14.70 -0.58 -17.78
CA VAL A 113 15.89 -0.97 -17.00
C VAL A 113 16.89 0.19 -17.05
N PRO A 114 17.70 0.45 -16.00
CA PRO A 114 18.64 1.57 -16.01
C PRO A 114 19.67 1.45 -17.15
N GLU A 115 20.17 2.57 -17.67
CA GLU A 115 21.28 2.57 -18.64
C GLU A 115 22.60 2.13 -18.00
N ASN A 116 22.79 2.43 -16.70
CA ASN A 116 23.94 2.00 -15.93
C ASN A 116 23.82 0.51 -15.57
N ILE A 117 24.74 -0.31 -16.08
CA ILE A 117 24.78 -1.76 -15.83
C ILE A 117 25.02 -2.16 -14.36
N ASN A 118 25.39 -1.19 -13.51
CA ASN A 118 25.62 -1.37 -12.07
C ASN A 118 24.41 -0.92 -11.20
N GLU A 119 23.34 -0.43 -11.82
CA GLU A 119 22.11 0.00 -11.13
C GLU A 119 20.96 -1.00 -11.32
N VAL A 120 20.01 -0.96 -10.39
CA VAL A 120 18.81 -1.81 -10.41
C VAL A 120 17.57 -0.94 -10.61
N GLY A 121 16.70 -1.30 -11.55
CA GLY A 121 15.44 -0.61 -11.80
C GLY A 121 14.31 -1.17 -10.92
N TRP A 122 13.67 -0.32 -10.11
CA TRP A 122 12.40 -0.66 -9.45
C TRP A 122 11.20 -0.27 -10.30
N PHE A 123 10.28 -1.21 -10.51
CA PHE A 123 9.04 -0.97 -11.25
C PHE A 123 8.03 -0.14 -10.43
N GLU A 124 8.22 1.17 -10.43
CA GLU A 124 7.38 2.13 -9.68
C GLU A 124 5.87 2.05 -10.01
N PRO A 125 5.42 1.75 -11.25
CA PRO A 125 3.99 1.55 -11.54
C PRO A 125 3.39 0.25 -10.95
N GLY A 126 4.20 -0.61 -10.32
CA GLY A 126 3.76 -1.86 -9.70
C GLY A 126 3.48 -1.75 -8.21
N PHE A 127 3.48 -2.89 -7.52
CA PHE A 127 3.37 -2.92 -6.07
C PHE A 127 4.63 -2.36 -5.40
N LYS A 128 4.41 -1.64 -4.30
CA LYS A 128 5.48 -0.98 -3.52
C LYS A 128 6.09 -1.99 -2.54
N PRO A 129 7.43 -2.10 -2.40
CA PRO A 129 8.02 -3.08 -1.50
C PRO A 129 7.53 -2.89 -0.06
N GLY A 130 6.95 -3.95 0.52
CA GLY A 130 6.33 -3.93 1.85
C GLY A 130 4.79 -4.02 1.83
N THR A 131 4.13 -3.58 0.75
CA THR A 131 2.68 -3.79 0.60
C THR A 131 2.39 -5.24 0.19
N LYS A 132 1.13 -5.67 0.32
CA LYS A 132 0.66 -6.89 -0.38
C LYS A 132 0.85 -6.73 -1.89
N GLY A 133 1.19 -7.82 -2.58
CA GLY A 133 1.45 -7.87 -4.02
C GLY A 133 2.90 -8.23 -4.38
N ASN A 134 3.19 -8.26 -5.68
CA ASN A 134 4.54 -8.50 -6.20
C ASN A 134 5.22 -7.19 -6.61
N SER A 135 6.13 -6.68 -5.77
CA SER A 135 7.07 -5.62 -6.16
C SER A 135 8.16 -6.21 -7.06
N VAL A 136 8.67 -5.44 -8.03
CA VAL A 136 9.62 -5.94 -9.04
C VAL A 136 10.89 -5.09 -9.14
N LEU A 137 12.04 -5.75 -9.15
CA LEU A 137 13.34 -5.19 -9.48
C LEU A 137 13.90 -5.85 -10.75
N ALA A 138 14.46 -5.08 -11.67
CA ALA A 138 15.19 -5.58 -12.85
C ALA A 138 16.62 -5.06 -12.89
N GLY A 139 17.55 -5.90 -13.34
CA GLY A 139 18.96 -5.53 -13.51
C GLY A 139 19.60 -6.32 -14.64
N HIS A 140 20.63 -5.75 -15.26
CA HIS A 140 21.36 -6.39 -16.37
C HIS A 140 22.13 -7.63 -15.90
N VAL A 141 22.16 -8.68 -16.72
CA VAL A 141 22.96 -9.89 -16.45
C VAL A 141 24.41 -9.65 -16.85
N ASP A 142 24.65 -9.18 -18.06
CA ASP A 142 25.97 -8.90 -18.60
C ASP A 142 25.96 -7.62 -19.46
N SER A 143 27.10 -7.33 -20.05
CA SER A 143 27.37 -6.20 -20.92
C SER A 143 28.37 -6.61 -22.00
N LYS A 144 28.69 -5.69 -22.92
CA LYS A 144 29.75 -5.90 -23.92
C LYS A 144 31.15 -6.00 -23.30
N GLU A 145 31.33 -5.57 -22.06
CA GLU A 145 32.62 -5.46 -21.37
C GLU A 145 32.81 -6.55 -20.30
N GLY A 146 31.72 -7.19 -19.85
CA GLY A 146 31.75 -8.25 -18.85
C GLY A 146 30.44 -8.37 -18.05
N PRO A 147 30.46 -9.08 -16.91
CA PRO A 147 29.35 -9.16 -15.95
C PRO A 147 28.72 -7.80 -15.60
N ALA A 148 27.40 -7.81 -15.37
CA ALA A 148 26.64 -6.68 -14.85
C ALA A 148 26.00 -7.03 -13.49
N ILE A 149 25.20 -6.11 -12.92
CA ILE A 149 24.80 -6.18 -11.50
C ILE A 149 24.08 -7.48 -11.08
N PHE A 150 23.33 -8.13 -11.98
CA PHE A 150 22.61 -9.38 -11.73
C PHE A 150 23.25 -10.60 -12.41
N PHE A 151 24.53 -10.54 -12.83
CA PHE A 151 25.25 -11.67 -13.43
C PHE A 151 25.20 -12.96 -12.59
N TYR A 152 25.34 -12.83 -11.27
CA TYR A 152 25.32 -13.94 -10.31
C TYR A 152 23.94 -14.20 -9.68
N LEU A 153 22.86 -13.59 -10.18
CA LEU A 153 21.51 -13.80 -9.63
C LEU A 153 21.07 -15.28 -9.71
N ASP A 154 21.64 -16.06 -10.64
CA ASP A 154 21.43 -17.51 -10.74
C ASP A 154 22.03 -18.32 -9.57
N LYS A 155 22.92 -17.73 -8.76
CA LYS A 155 23.54 -18.38 -7.60
C LYS A 155 22.66 -18.33 -6.35
N LEU A 156 21.72 -17.39 -6.28
CA LEU A 156 20.81 -17.24 -5.12
C LEU A 156 20.04 -18.52 -4.83
N SER A 157 19.93 -18.85 -3.55
CA SER A 157 19.37 -20.08 -3.00
C SER A 157 18.29 -19.78 -1.97
N LYS A 158 17.39 -20.74 -1.73
CA LYS A 158 16.29 -20.55 -0.78
C LYS A 158 16.84 -20.29 0.63
N GLY A 159 16.51 -19.14 1.20
CA GLY A 159 17.04 -18.66 2.48
C GLY A 159 17.99 -17.46 2.38
N ASP A 160 18.50 -17.12 1.18
CA ASP A 160 19.32 -15.93 0.99
C ASP A 160 18.49 -14.64 1.16
N GLU A 161 19.14 -13.57 1.62
CA GLU A 161 18.48 -12.30 1.96
C GLU A 161 18.74 -11.19 0.92
N ILE A 162 17.69 -10.46 0.57
CA ILE A 162 17.72 -9.22 -0.21
C ILE A 162 17.27 -8.10 0.73
N ILE A 163 18.11 -7.08 0.93
CA ILE A 163 17.83 -5.97 1.84
C ILE A 163 17.62 -4.71 1.01
N LEU A 164 16.45 -4.09 1.13
CA LEU A 164 16.14 -2.80 0.54
C LEU A 164 16.22 -1.69 1.58
N THR A 165 16.67 -0.50 1.17
CA THR A 165 16.61 0.73 1.99
C THR A 165 15.74 1.78 1.30
N GLY A 166 14.81 2.39 2.03
CA GLY A 166 13.90 3.44 1.57
C GLY A 166 14.52 4.84 1.53
N LYS A 167 13.81 5.80 0.92
CA LYS A 167 14.17 7.25 0.90
C LYS A 167 14.25 7.88 2.30
N ASP A 168 13.49 7.31 3.23
CA ASP A 168 13.39 7.59 4.66
C ASP A 168 14.47 6.90 5.52
N GLY A 169 15.16 5.90 4.97
CA GLY A 169 16.09 5.04 5.68
C GLY A 169 15.47 3.79 6.31
N GLU A 170 14.15 3.53 6.15
CA GLU A 170 13.56 2.25 6.57
C GLU A 170 14.20 1.10 5.78
N LYS A 171 14.44 -0.04 6.44
CA LYS A 171 15.01 -1.23 5.82
C LYS A 171 14.04 -2.41 5.84
N LEU A 172 13.72 -2.90 4.65
CA LEU A 172 12.95 -4.13 4.45
C LEU A 172 13.87 -5.26 4.01
N THR A 173 13.79 -6.41 4.69
CA THR A 173 14.53 -7.63 4.32
C THR A 173 13.57 -8.62 3.69
N PHE A 174 13.93 -9.21 2.57
CA PHE A 174 13.18 -10.26 1.88
C PHE A 174 14.02 -11.53 1.79
N VAL A 175 13.39 -12.69 1.88
CA VAL A 175 14.05 -14.01 1.83
C VAL A 175 13.68 -14.72 0.53
N VAL A 176 14.69 -15.23 -0.19
CA VAL A 176 14.50 -16.05 -1.39
C VAL A 176 13.67 -17.28 -1.07
N THR A 177 12.54 -17.44 -1.77
CA THR A 177 11.65 -18.60 -1.67
C THR A 177 11.92 -19.62 -2.76
N GLY A 178 12.38 -19.16 -3.93
CA GLY A 178 12.69 -19.98 -5.11
C GLY A 178 13.21 -19.13 -6.28
N LYS A 179 13.48 -19.79 -7.41
CA LYS A 179 13.85 -19.15 -8.69
C LYS A 179 13.40 -20.00 -9.87
N GLU A 180 13.04 -19.36 -10.97
CA GLU A 180 12.47 -20.01 -12.15
C GLU A 180 12.89 -19.24 -13.42
N SER A 181 13.33 -19.94 -14.46
CA SER A 181 13.64 -19.36 -15.77
C SER A 181 12.47 -19.57 -16.71
N TYR A 182 12.05 -18.50 -17.40
CA TYR A 182 10.97 -18.55 -18.38
C TYR A 182 11.46 -18.10 -19.76
N PRO A 183 10.92 -18.65 -20.86
CA PRO A 183 11.13 -18.08 -22.19
C PRO A 183 10.66 -16.62 -22.23
N TYR A 184 11.45 -15.74 -22.84
CA TYR A 184 11.22 -14.29 -22.86
C TYR A 184 9.83 -13.90 -23.40
N GLN A 185 9.28 -14.65 -24.35
CA GLN A 185 7.96 -14.39 -24.93
C GLN A 185 6.79 -14.99 -24.13
N ASN A 186 7.07 -15.94 -23.23
CA ASN A 186 6.07 -16.73 -22.49
C ASN A 186 6.23 -16.57 -20.97
N SER A 187 6.82 -15.45 -20.51
CA SER A 187 7.02 -15.17 -19.09
C SER A 187 5.67 -14.84 -18.43
N PRO A 188 5.29 -15.48 -17.31
CA PRO A 188 3.95 -15.35 -16.73
C PRO A 188 3.78 -14.02 -15.99
N ILE A 189 3.41 -12.97 -16.73
CA ILE A 189 3.33 -11.58 -16.24
C ILE A 189 2.54 -11.46 -14.93
N GLU A 190 1.38 -12.11 -14.82
CA GLU A 190 0.55 -12.06 -13.60
C GLU A 190 1.24 -12.70 -12.37
N LYS A 191 1.99 -13.79 -12.54
CA LYS A 191 2.78 -14.42 -11.47
C LYS A 191 3.96 -13.54 -11.01
N ILE A 192 4.42 -12.64 -11.87
CA ILE A 192 5.64 -11.83 -11.67
C ILE A 192 5.31 -10.41 -11.17
N PHE A 193 4.24 -9.78 -11.70
CA PHE A 193 3.85 -8.38 -11.45
C PHE A 193 2.46 -8.24 -10.80
N GLY A 194 1.65 -9.31 -10.76
CA GLY A 194 0.25 -9.25 -10.35
C GLY A 194 0.01 -9.24 -8.83
N PRO A 195 -1.26 -9.17 -8.40
CA PRO A 195 -1.64 -9.16 -6.98
C PRO A 195 -1.36 -10.50 -6.29
N THR A 196 -1.17 -10.44 -4.98
CA THR A 196 -1.07 -11.60 -4.07
C THR A 196 -1.25 -11.12 -2.63
N ASP A 197 -1.76 -11.98 -1.74
CA ASP A 197 -1.86 -11.69 -0.31
C ASP A 197 -0.50 -11.67 0.41
N SER A 198 0.56 -12.16 -0.25
CA SER A 198 1.93 -12.12 0.25
C SER A 198 2.58 -10.76 -0.03
N ARG A 199 3.57 -10.38 0.79
CA ARG A 199 4.43 -9.21 0.56
C ARG A 199 5.69 -9.65 -0.19
N ASN A 200 5.64 -9.64 -1.52
CA ASN A 200 6.67 -10.24 -2.37
C ASN A 200 7.59 -9.20 -3.03
N LEU A 201 8.84 -9.61 -3.28
CA LEU A 201 9.78 -8.89 -4.14
C LEU A 201 10.37 -9.88 -5.15
N ASN A 202 10.16 -9.64 -6.44
CA ASN A 202 10.67 -10.46 -7.53
C ASN A 202 11.86 -9.77 -8.19
N LEU A 203 13.01 -10.45 -8.27
CA LEU A 203 14.20 -9.94 -8.95
C LEU A 203 14.30 -10.61 -10.32
N ILE A 204 14.38 -9.81 -11.38
CA ILE A 204 14.36 -10.26 -12.78
C ILE A 204 15.68 -9.92 -13.47
N THR A 205 16.23 -10.87 -14.21
CA THR A 205 17.33 -10.60 -15.15
C THR A 205 17.23 -11.44 -16.43
N CYS A 206 18.04 -11.08 -17.43
CA CYS A 206 18.21 -11.85 -18.66
C CYS A 206 18.96 -13.17 -18.38
N THR A 207 18.59 -14.27 -19.04
CA THR A 207 19.32 -15.54 -18.87
C THR A 207 19.22 -16.44 -20.10
N GLY A 208 19.97 -17.55 -20.11
CA GLY A 208 20.09 -18.43 -21.27
C GLY A 208 20.84 -17.76 -22.44
N THR A 209 20.71 -18.33 -23.63
CA THR A 209 21.47 -17.90 -24.83
C THR A 209 21.16 -16.46 -25.25
N PHE A 210 22.19 -15.67 -25.60
CA PHE A 210 22.00 -14.37 -26.25
C PHE A 210 21.67 -14.53 -27.74
N ASN A 211 20.45 -14.16 -28.14
CA ASN A 211 20.01 -14.23 -29.52
C ASN A 211 20.44 -12.96 -30.29
N ARG A 212 21.51 -13.09 -31.09
CA ARG A 212 22.12 -11.96 -31.82
C ARG A 212 21.22 -11.27 -32.84
N SER A 213 20.23 -11.95 -33.44
CA SER A 213 19.31 -11.32 -34.39
C SER A 213 18.13 -10.62 -33.72
N LYS A 214 17.82 -10.96 -32.46
CA LYS A 214 16.84 -10.26 -31.61
C LYS A 214 17.46 -9.25 -30.65
N GLY A 215 18.78 -9.23 -30.50
CA GLY A 215 19.51 -8.33 -29.60
C GLY A 215 19.26 -8.58 -28.11
N THR A 216 18.79 -9.77 -27.73
CA THR A 216 18.37 -10.06 -26.34
C THR A 216 18.55 -11.54 -25.99
N HIS A 217 18.56 -11.84 -24.68
CA HIS A 217 18.55 -13.20 -24.17
C HIS A 217 17.21 -13.88 -24.39
N GLU A 218 17.22 -15.19 -24.63
CA GLU A 218 16.03 -15.99 -24.94
C GLU A 218 15.15 -16.29 -23.71
N GLU A 219 15.69 -16.16 -22.50
CA GLU A 219 14.99 -16.41 -21.23
C GLU A 219 15.09 -15.23 -20.26
N ARG A 220 14.22 -15.24 -19.24
CA ARG A 220 14.27 -14.36 -18.07
C ARG A 220 14.32 -15.22 -16.80
N LEU A 221 15.34 -15.01 -15.99
CA LEU A 221 15.42 -15.57 -14.64
C LEU A 221 14.58 -14.68 -13.73
N VAL A 222 13.67 -15.28 -12.96
CA VAL A 222 12.95 -14.62 -11.88
C VAL A 222 13.31 -15.32 -10.57
N VAL A 223 13.91 -14.57 -9.63
CA VAL A 223 14.07 -15.00 -8.24
C VAL A 223 12.88 -14.45 -7.45
N THR A 224 12.12 -15.36 -6.82
CA THR A 224 10.96 -14.99 -6.01
C THR A 224 11.36 -14.90 -4.54
N THR A 225 10.89 -13.86 -3.85
CA THR A 225 11.17 -13.64 -2.43
C THR A 225 9.89 -13.24 -1.68
N VAL A 226 9.88 -13.42 -0.36
CA VAL A 226 8.83 -12.95 0.55
C VAL A 226 9.45 -12.08 1.64
N LEU A 227 8.74 -11.07 2.12
CA LEU A 227 9.20 -10.21 3.20
C LEU A 227 9.50 -11.04 4.47
N LYS A 228 10.64 -10.75 5.09
CA LYS A 228 11.06 -11.31 6.37
C LYS A 228 10.36 -10.59 7.52
N GLU A 229 9.20 -11.10 7.88
CA GLU A 229 8.44 -10.67 9.06
C GLU A 229 9.26 -10.90 10.33
N ASP A 230 9.31 -9.90 11.21
CA ASP A 230 9.85 -10.08 12.57
C ASP A 230 8.92 -11.03 13.35
N PRO A 231 9.43 -12.06 14.05
CA PRO A 231 8.59 -12.91 14.89
C PRO A 231 7.75 -12.12 15.91
N LYS A 232 8.18 -10.92 16.32
CA LYS A 232 7.41 -10.02 17.19
C LYS A 232 6.27 -9.29 16.49
N GLU A 233 6.42 -8.95 15.21
CA GLU A 233 5.34 -8.35 14.41
C GLU A 233 4.14 -9.31 14.29
N LYS A 234 4.37 -10.62 14.45
CA LYS A 234 3.31 -11.65 14.44
C LYS A 234 2.48 -11.71 15.72
N GLU A 235 2.92 -11.06 16.80
CA GLU A 235 2.12 -10.93 18.03
C GLU A 235 1.14 -9.75 17.92
N VAL A 236 1.37 -8.81 16.99
CA VAL A 236 0.42 -7.75 16.61
C VAL A 236 -0.52 -8.28 15.51
N THR A 237 -1.41 -9.21 15.87
CA THR A 237 -2.40 -9.80 14.93
C THR A 237 -3.63 -8.91 14.69
N VAL A 238 -3.55 -7.62 15.03
CA VAL A 238 -4.65 -6.65 14.99
C VAL A 238 -4.57 -5.87 13.67
N ASP A 239 -5.71 -5.65 13.00
CA ASP A 239 -5.76 -4.73 11.86
C ASP A 239 -5.55 -3.28 12.37
N PRO A 240 -4.55 -2.51 11.88
CA PRO A 240 -4.34 -1.12 12.30
C PRO A 240 -5.53 -0.18 12.07
N ASN A 241 -6.58 -0.63 11.37
CA ASN A 241 -7.81 0.11 11.09
C ASN A 241 -9.03 -0.41 11.89
N GLU A 242 -8.88 -1.49 12.67
CA GLU A 242 -9.95 -1.99 13.54
C GLU A 242 -10.09 -1.07 14.76
N VAL A 243 -11.32 -0.64 15.05
CA VAL A 243 -11.61 0.23 16.20
C VAL A 243 -11.98 -0.61 17.42
N PRO A 244 -11.54 -0.24 18.64
CA PRO A 244 -11.92 -0.96 19.85
C PRO A 244 -13.42 -0.87 20.14
N ASP A 245 -13.92 -1.85 20.88
CA ASP A 245 -15.31 -1.93 21.35
C ASP A 245 -15.71 -0.70 22.18
N ALA A 246 -16.99 -0.29 22.14
CA ALA A 246 -17.45 0.88 22.89
C ALA A 246 -17.56 0.60 24.40
N PRO A 247 -17.11 1.50 25.30
CA PRO A 247 -17.27 1.35 26.75
C PRO A 247 -18.72 1.15 27.18
N THR A 248 -18.96 0.23 28.13
CA THR A 248 -20.31 -0.09 28.61
C THR A 248 -20.56 0.38 30.04
N ASN A 249 -21.84 0.41 30.45
CA ASN A 249 -22.28 0.82 31.79
C ASN A 249 -21.80 2.21 32.26
N VAL A 250 -21.72 3.17 31.34
CA VAL A 250 -21.40 4.57 31.67
C VAL A 250 -22.52 5.14 32.56
N THR A 251 -22.19 5.41 33.81
CA THR A 251 -23.12 5.79 34.89
C THR A 251 -22.48 6.80 35.82
N ALA A 252 -23.27 7.75 36.36
CA ALA A 252 -22.80 8.70 37.36
C ALA A 252 -23.46 8.48 38.73
N SER A 253 -22.70 8.71 39.81
CA SER A 253 -23.16 8.63 41.19
C SER A 253 -22.45 9.69 42.04
N GLY A 254 -23.20 10.67 42.54
CA GLY A 254 -22.63 11.87 43.15
C GLY A 254 -21.68 12.58 42.19
N ASN A 255 -20.42 12.75 42.61
CA ASN A 255 -19.37 13.42 41.83
C ASN A 255 -18.56 12.48 40.93
N PHE A 256 -18.93 11.20 40.81
CA PHE A 256 -18.17 10.20 40.05
C PHE A 256 -18.95 9.72 38.82
N LEU A 257 -18.40 9.93 37.63
CA LEU A 257 -18.73 9.16 36.44
C LEU A 257 -17.91 7.86 36.47
N SER A 258 -18.48 6.73 36.04
CA SER A 258 -17.79 5.44 35.99
C SER A 258 -18.28 4.56 34.84
N TRP A 259 -17.44 3.62 34.40
CA TRP A 259 -17.73 2.73 33.27
C TRP A 259 -17.05 1.37 33.41
N HIS A 260 -17.49 0.38 32.63
CA HIS A 260 -16.80 -0.90 32.50
C HIS A 260 -15.66 -0.78 31.48
N ALA A 261 -14.52 -1.41 31.80
CA ALA A 261 -13.42 -1.54 30.87
C ALA A 261 -13.81 -2.42 29.67
N VAL A 262 -13.33 -2.03 28.49
CA VAL A 262 -13.33 -2.85 27.27
C VAL A 262 -12.36 -4.02 27.46
N ARG A 263 -12.68 -5.19 26.89
CA ARG A 263 -11.89 -6.43 27.06
C ARG A 263 -10.94 -6.67 25.88
N ASP A 264 -10.16 -5.65 25.57
CA ASP A 264 -9.10 -5.68 24.58
C ASP A 264 -7.78 -5.30 25.26
N GLU A 265 -6.72 -6.05 24.99
CA GLU A 265 -5.38 -5.83 25.53
C GLU A 265 -4.58 -4.74 24.80
N ASN A 266 -5.16 -4.17 23.74
CA ASN A 266 -4.60 -3.09 22.95
C ASN A 266 -5.21 -1.72 23.32
N VAL A 267 -6.29 -1.67 24.12
CA VAL A 267 -6.82 -0.42 24.66
C VAL A 267 -5.81 0.21 25.63
N VAL A 268 -5.26 1.37 25.25
CA VAL A 268 -4.32 2.16 26.06
C VAL A 268 -5.03 3.10 27.02
N GLY A 269 -6.25 3.53 26.71
CA GLY A 269 -6.95 4.56 27.47
C GLY A 269 -8.39 4.80 27.05
N TYR A 270 -8.98 5.83 27.66
CA TYR A 270 -10.38 6.21 27.51
C TYR A 270 -10.50 7.73 27.47
N ARG A 271 -11.25 8.28 26.51
CA ARG A 271 -11.56 9.71 26.42
C ARG A 271 -12.96 9.97 26.96
N ILE A 272 -13.10 11.00 27.80
CA ILE A 272 -14.37 11.34 28.47
C ILE A 272 -14.93 12.61 27.81
N TYR A 273 -16.16 12.51 27.31
CA TYR A 273 -16.83 13.61 26.62
C TYR A 273 -18.03 14.11 27.41
N LYS A 274 -18.06 15.42 27.71
CA LYS A 274 -19.13 16.10 28.46
C LYS A 274 -19.95 17.01 27.53
N ALA A 275 -21.25 17.07 27.74
CA ALA A 275 -22.13 18.01 27.06
C ALA A 275 -21.91 19.46 27.54
N ASP A 276 -21.84 20.41 26.60
CA ASP A 276 -21.87 21.85 26.87
C ASP A 276 -23.29 22.42 26.83
N GLN A 277 -23.43 23.72 27.12
CA GLN A 277 -24.73 24.41 27.20
C GLN A 277 -25.53 24.41 25.88
N ASN A 278 -24.89 24.12 24.75
CA ASN A 278 -25.55 24.01 23.44
C ASN A 278 -25.86 22.54 23.06
N GLY A 279 -25.59 21.58 23.95
CA GLY A 279 -25.74 20.15 23.69
C GLY A 279 -24.62 19.54 22.84
N SER A 280 -23.58 20.31 22.49
CA SER A 280 -22.38 19.78 21.85
C SER A 280 -21.51 19.06 22.87
N TYR A 281 -20.73 18.06 22.44
CA TYR A 281 -19.89 17.27 23.34
C TYR A 281 -18.41 17.57 23.12
N LYS A 282 -17.68 17.78 24.21
CA LYS A 282 -16.23 18.08 24.18
C LYS A 282 -15.48 17.11 25.09
N GLN A 283 -14.30 16.70 24.67
CA GLN A 283 -13.36 15.96 25.52
C GLN A 283 -13.02 16.84 26.73
N VAL A 284 -13.15 16.29 27.93
CA VAL A 284 -12.86 16.98 29.20
C VAL A 284 -11.76 16.30 30.00
N GLU A 285 -11.49 15.03 29.75
CA GLU A 285 -10.44 14.27 30.42
C GLU A 285 -10.01 13.05 29.59
N SER A 286 -8.82 12.53 29.85
CA SER A 286 -8.33 11.24 29.33
C SER A 286 -7.75 10.39 30.44
N ILE A 287 -8.21 9.14 30.55
CA ILE A 287 -7.91 8.23 31.66
C ILE A 287 -7.31 6.94 31.12
N SER A 288 -6.15 6.54 31.64
CA SER A 288 -5.41 5.38 31.13
C SER A 288 -6.12 4.05 31.40
N SER A 289 -5.80 3.06 30.57
CA SER A 289 -6.14 1.64 30.72
C SER A 289 -5.76 1.08 32.10
N ILE A 290 -4.65 1.52 32.70
CA ILE A 290 -4.20 1.06 34.02
C ILE A 290 -4.88 1.77 35.20
N GLU A 291 -5.55 2.90 34.96
CA GLU A 291 -6.17 3.71 36.00
C GLU A 291 -7.58 3.23 36.36
N ARG A 292 -8.17 3.80 37.42
CA ARG A 292 -9.56 3.52 37.78
C ARG A 292 -10.49 4.01 36.67
N LYS A 293 -11.46 3.19 36.26
CA LYS A 293 -12.45 3.51 35.21
C LYS A 293 -13.55 4.45 35.73
N SER A 294 -13.11 5.63 36.16
CA SER A 294 -13.95 6.66 36.77
C SER A 294 -13.33 8.04 36.62
N TYR A 295 -14.17 9.03 36.33
CA TYR A 295 -13.82 10.45 36.25
C TYR A 295 -14.55 11.21 37.37
N THR A 296 -13.93 12.27 37.90
CA THR A 296 -14.47 13.06 39.02
C THR A 296 -14.87 14.44 38.55
N ASP A 297 -16.15 14.78 38.69
CA ASP A 297 -16.74 16.06 38.29
C ASP A 297 -17.83 16.43 39.29
N GLU A 298 -17.83 17.66 39.80
CA GLU A 298 -18.88 18.14 40.72
C GLU A 298 -20.29 18.06 40.12
N ASN A 299 -20.37 18.01 38.79
CA ASN A 299 -21.59 17.93 37.99
C ASN A 299 -21.70 16.58 37.25
N ALA A 300 -21.07 15.52 37.76
CA ALA A 300 -21.14 14.17 37.18
C ALA A 300 -22.59 13.66 37.10
N SER A 301 -23.37 13.82 38.17
CA SER A 301 -24.78 13.41 38.20
C SER A 301 -25.76 14.36 37.50
N THR A 302 -25.34 15.57 37.13
CA THR A 302 -26.20 16.64 36.56
C THR A 302 -25.87 17.02 35.12
N SER A 303 -24.80 16.48 34.54
CA SER A 303 -24.42 16.68 33.13
C SER A 303 -24.56 15.39 32.33
N SER A 304 -24.68 15.49 31.01
CA SER A 304 -24.66 14.32 30.11
C SER A 304 -23.24 14.00 29.64
N TYR A 305 -22.90 12.71 29.53
CA TYR A 305 -21.57 12.23 29.16
C TYR A 305 -21.62 11.06 28.18
N TYR A 306 -20.55 10.85 27.42
CA TYR A 306 -20.17 9.54 26.90
C TYR A 306 -18.67 9.29 27.11
N VAL A 307 -18.26 8.03 26.95
CA VAL A 307 -16.87 7.61 27.02
C VAL A 307 -16.55 6.80 25.77
N THR A 308 -15.34 6.94 25.25
CA THR A 308 -14.77 6.09 24.18
C THR A 308 -13.52 5.38 24.70
N ALA A 309 -13.14 4.28 24.05
CA ALA A 309 -11.86 3.61 24.26
C ALA A 309 -10.89 3.99 23.15
N VAL A 310 -9.59 4.02 23.45
CA VAL A 310 -8.50 4.31 22.50
C VAL A 310 -7.46 3.19 22.55
N ASP A 311 -6.96 2.77 21.39
CA ASP A 311 -6.00 1.66 21.24
C ASP A 311 -4.52 2.09 21.04
N ILE A 312 -3.62 1.12 20.86
CA ILE A 312 -2.18 1.34 20.58
C ILE A 312 -1.88 2.05 19.24
N PHE A 313 -2.83 2.05 18.29
CA PHE A 313 -2.69 2.75 17.00
C PHE A 313 -3.23 4.19 17.08
N GLY A 314 -4.04 4.50 18.09
CA GLY A 314 -4.74 5.76 18.26
C GLY A 314 -6.11 5.78 17.57
N ASN A 315 -6.68 4.61 17.31
CA ASN A 315 -8.07 4.46 16.89
C ASN A 315 -8.99 4.63 18.10
N GLU A 316 -10.13 5.28 17.87
CA GLU A 316 -11.12 5.57 18.91
C GLU A 316 -12.42 4.80 18.65
N SER A 317 -12.99 4.22 19.71
CA SER A 317 -14.24 3.47 19.63
C SER A 317 -15.42 4.34 19.18
N ALA A 318 -16.50 3.69 18.74
CA ALA A 318 -17.80 4.35 18.75
C ALA A 318 -18.13 4.89 20.17
N PRO A 319 -18.85 6.02 20.30
CA PRO A 319 -19.31 6.52 21.60
C PRO A 319 -20.09 5.47 22.39
N SER A 320 -19.86 5.40 23.70
CA SER A 320 -20.71 4.64 24.61
C SER A 320 -22.19 5.05 24.48
N LYS A 321 -23.09 4.21 24.99
CA LYS A 321 -24.41 4.72 25.38
C LYS A 321 -24.20 5.93 26.31
N LYS A 322 -24.84 7.05 25.98
CA LYS A 322 -24.73 8.29 26.77
C LYS A 322 -25.34 8.09 28.16
N PHE A 323 -24.63 8.56 29.18
CA PHE A 323 -25.27 8.90 30.45
C PHE A 323 -26.01 10.22 30.27
N ILE A 324 -27.27 10.23 30.68
CA ILE A 324 -28.14 11.41 30.70
C ILE A 324 -28.78 11.42 32.09
N PRO A 325 -28.74 12.53 32.84
CA PRO A 325 -29.44 12.64 34.12
C PRO A 325 -30.94 12.38 34.00
N GLU A 326 -31.54 11.78 35.02
CA GLU A 326 -33.00 11.81 35.20
C GLU A 326 -33.43 13.24 35.61
N GLN A 327 -34.65 13.63 35.22
CA GLN A 327 -35.23 14.97 35.41
C GLN A 327 -36.17 15.02 36.62
#